data_AF-A0A3D4HTL2-F1
#
_entry.id   AF-A0A3D4HTL2-F1
#
_cell.length_a   1.000
_cell.length_b   1.000
_cell.length_c   1.000
_cell.angle_alpha   90.00
_cell.angle_beta   90.00
_cell.angle_gamma   90.00
#
_symmetry.space_group_name_H-M   'P 1'
#
loop_
_entity.id
_entity.type
_entity.pdbx_description
1 polymer ?
#
loop_
_entity_poly.entity_id
_entity_poly.type
_entity_poly.pdbx_seq_one_letter_code
_entity_poly.pdbx_strand_id
1 'polypeptide(L)'
;NPWLFEQIKSYLVNGVYQPKPDFTEVKNTILRHAILEIAYKGEYTGIREMRKHVAWYTVGYPLTAKLRSRVNTIESLQDLTQLLEEY
;
A
#
# COMPACT_ATOMS: atom_id res chain seq x y z
N ASN A 1 4.83 6.26 3.15
CA ASN A 1 5.94 5.32 3.42
C ASN A 1 5.76 4.78 4.85
N PRO A 2 5.00 3.67 5.03
CA PRO A 2 4.76 3.06 6.34
C PRO A 2 6.01 2.51 7.04
N TRP A 3 7.02 2.10 6.28
CA TRP A 3 8.21 1.43 6.79
C TRP A 3 9.26 2.40 7.36
N LEU A 4 9.11 3.71 7.12
CA LEU A 4 10.06 4.74 7.56
C LEU A 4 10.35 4.69 9.06
N PHE A 5 9.33 4.52 9.91
CA PHE A 5 9.54 4.53 11.37
C PHE A 5 10.34 3.31 11.85
N GLU A 6 10.07 2.13 11.30
CA GLU A 6 10.84 0.92 11.65
C GLU A 6 12.26 0.99 11.09
N GLN A 7 12.45 1.57 9.90
CA GLN A 7 13.78 1.82 9.34
C GLN A 7 14.59 2.76 10.23
N ILE A 8 14.00 3.88 10.68
CA ILE A 8 14.64 4.83 11.60
C ILE A 8 15.03 4.11 12.88
N LYS A 9 14.09 3.36 13.48
CA LYS A 9 14.34 2.61 14.72
C LYS A 9 15.46 1.58 14.55
N SER A 10 15.42 0.77 13.50
CA SER A 10 16.43 -0.27 13.23
C SER A 10 17.83 0.34 13.02
N TYR A 11 17.90 1.48 12.33
CA TYR A 11 19.15 2.21 12.15
C TYR A 11 19.68 2.79 13.46
N LEU A 12 18.82 3.41 14.27
CA LEU A 12 19.22 3.97 15.57
C LEU A 12 19.69 2.92 16.58
N VAL A 13 19.12 1.71 16.54
CA VAL A 13 19.44 0.64 17.49
C VAL A 13 20.62 -0.22 17.03
N ASN A 14 20.66 -0.60 15.75
CA ASN A 14 21.60 -1.60 15.23
C ASN A 14 22.63 -1.02 14.26
N GLY A 15 22.50 0.24 13.85
CA GLY A 15 23.30 0.85 12.77
C GLY A 15 22.97 0.30 11.37
N VAL A 16 21.94 -0.53 11.23
CA VAL A 16 21.59 -1.22 9.99
C VAL A 16 20.45 -0.50 9.28
N TYR A 17 20.66 -0.11 8.03
CA TYR A 17 19.59 0.40 7.17
C TYR A 17 18.82 -0.78 6.57
N GLN A 18 17.55 -0.92 6.95
CA GLN A 18 16.67 -1.95 6.40
C GLN A 18 16.22 -1.57 4.98
N PRO A 19 16.31 -2.47 3.99
CA PRO A 19 15.81 -2.21 2.66
C PRO A 19 14.29 -2.01 2.66
N LYS A 20 13.75 -1.58 1.53
CA LYS A 20 12.29 -1.60 1.35
C LYS A 20 11.77 -3.03 1.46
N PRO A 21 10.55 -3.22 2.00
CA PRO A 21 9.94 -4.54 2.07
C PRO A 21 9.72 -5.12 0.67
N ASP A 22 9.61 -6.45 0.58
CA ASP A 22 9.18 -7.08 -0.65
C ASP A 22 7.74 -6.67 -1.01
N PHE A 23 7.33 -6.92 -2.25
CA PHE A 23 6.02 -6.48 -2.69
C PHE A 23 4.86 -7.22 -2.00
N THR A 24 5.08 -8.45 -1.53
CA THR A 24 4.08 -9.22 -0.79
C THR A 24 3.74 -8.53 0.54
N GLU A 25 4.76 -8.06 1.26
CA GLU A 25 4.58 -7.30 2.49
C GLU A 25 3.92 -5.93 2.22
N VAL A 26 4.26 -5.27 1.11
CA VAL A 26 3.58 -4.03 0.67
C VAL A 26 2.10 -4.30 0.42
N LYS A 27 1.77 -5.34 -0.35
CA LYS A 27 0.39 -5.76 -0.66
C LYS A 27 -0.40 -6.02 0.61
N ASN A 28 0.15 -6.80 1.55
CA ASN A 28 -0.50 -7.08 2.82
C ASN A 28 -0.75 -5.80 3.64
N THR A 29 0.20 -4.86 3.61
CA THR A 29 0.05 -3.56 4.27
C THR A 29 -1.03 -2.70 3.61
N ILE A 30 -1.13 -2.70 2.28
CA ILE A 30 -2.19 -2.01 1.54
C ILE A 30 -3.56 -2.57 1.93
N LEU A 31 -3.73 -3.89 1.87
CA LEU A 31 -5.01 -4.55 2.14
C LEU A 31 -5.45 -4.31 3.59
N ARG A 32 -4.52 -4.42 4.54
CA ARG A 32 -4.79 -4.09 5.95
C ARG A 32 -5.25 -2.65 6.11
N HIS A 33 -4.57 -1.70 5.46
CA HIS A 33 -4.96 -0.28 5.53
C HIS A 33 -6.35 -0.06 4.91
N ALA A 34 -6.65 -0.68 3.78
CA ALA A 34 -7.98 -0.59 3.17
C ALA A 34 -9.08 -1.09 4.10
N ILE A 35 -8.89 -2.25 4.74
CA ILE A 35 -9.87 -2.79 5.70
C ILE A 35 -10.12 -1.82 6.85
N LEU A 36 -9.06 -1.22 7.41
CA LEU A 36 -9.19 -0.24 8.50
C LEU A 36 -9.89 1.04 8.05
N GLU A 37 -9.55 1.54 6.86
CA GLU A 37 -10.13 2.76 6.30
C GLU A 37 -11.63 2.57 6.00
N ILE A 38 -12.00 1.40 5.47
CA ILE A 38 -13.40 1.01 5.20
C ILE A 38 -14.17 0.85 6.51
N ALA A 39 -13.58 0.21 7.53
CA ALA A 39 -14.21 0.07 8.84
C ALA A 39 -14.50 1.44 9.48
N TYR A 40 -13.67 2.44 9.22
CA TYR A 40 -13.83 3.79 9.78
C TYR A 40 -14.77 4.70 8.96
N LYS A 41 -14.71 4.65 7.62
CA LYS A 41 -15.39 5.62 6.74
C LYS A 41 -16.46 5.02 5.82
N GLY A 42 -16.64 3.70 5.85
CA GLY A 42 -17.44 2.95 4.89
C GLY A 42 -16.70 2.71 3.57
N GLU A 43 -17.17 1.73 2.79
CA GLU A 43 -16.46 1.24 1.61
C GLU A 43 -16.30 2.31 0.52
N TYR A 44 -17.38 3.04 0.22
CA TYR A 44 -17.39 4.05 -0.83
C TYR A 44 -16.28 5.10 -0.65
N THR A 45 -16.14 5.64 0.57
CA THR A 45 -15.16 6.65 0.92
C THR A 45 -13.78 6.01 1.09
N GLY A 46 -13.71 4.90 1.82
CA GLY A 46 -12.44 4.25 2.14
C GLY A 46 -11.68 3.80 0.89
N ILE A 47 -12.35 3.18 -0.08
CA ILE A 47 -11.69 2.76 -1.32
C ILE A 47 -11.19 3.94 -2.14
N ARG A 48 -11.96 5.03 -2.23
CA ARG A 48 -11.54 6.25 -2.95
C ARG A 48 -10.31 6.89 -2.31
N GLU A 49 -10.26 6.93 -0.99
CA GLU A 49 -9.07 7.41 -0.27
C GLU A 49 -7.89 6.45 -0.41
N MET A 50 -8.11 5.14 -0.48
CA MET A 50 -7.03 4.17 -0.67
C MET A 50 -6.28 4.36 -1.99
N ARG A 51 -6.90 4.91 -3.04
CA ARG A 51 -6.26 5.13 -4.36
C ARG A 51 -4.94 5.92 -4.24
N LYS A 52 -4.93 7.03 -3.48
CA LYS A 52 -3.71 7.81 -3.21
C LYS A 52 -2.69 7.03 -2.37
N HIS A 53 -3.15 6.26 -1.38
CA HIS A 53 -2.27 5.49 -0.50
C HIS A 53 -1.54 4.38 -1.24
N VAL A 54 -2.23 3.65 -2.13
CA VAL A 54 -1.61 2.64 -3.01
C VAL A 54 -0.56 3.28 -3.90
N ALA A 55 -0.87 4.43 -4.51
CA ALA A 55 0.09 5.14 -5.36
C ALA A 55 1.36 5.52 -4.58
N TRP A 56 1.25 5.90 -3.30
CA TRP A 56 2.40 6.22 -2.44
C TRP A 56 3.17 4.98 -1.99
N TYR A 57 2.49 3.87 -1.68
CA TYR A 57 3.15 2.65 -1.20
C TYR A 57 3.96 1.96 -2.30
N THR A 58 3.56 2.17 -3.54
CA THR A 58 4.15 1.47 -4.68
C THR A 58 5.29 2.27 -5.32
N VAL A 59 5.65 3.46 -4.82
CA VAL A 59 6.75 4.26 -5.40
C VAL A 59 8.09 3.50 -5.33
N GLY A 60 8.69 3.30 -6.51
CA GLY A 60 10.00 2.66 -6.67
C GLY A 60 9.97 1.14 -6.85
N TYR A 61 8.78 0.53 -6.95
CA TYR A 61 8.65 -0.86 -7.40
C TYR A 61 8.51 -0.96 -8.94
N PRO A 62 8.79 -2.13 -9.56
CA PRO A 62 8.60 -2.35 -11.00
C PRO A 62 7.15 -2.17 -11.45
N LEU A 63 6.85 -1.81 -12.71
CA LEU A 63 5.47 -1.79 -13.26
C LEU A 63 4.47 -0.85 -12.55
N THR A 64 4.94 0.04 -11.68
CA THR A 64 4.08 0.87 -10.83
C THR A 64 3.28 1.94 -11.59
N ALA A 65 3.70 2.31 -12.80
CA ALA A 65 2.91 3.20 -13.66
C ALA A 65 1.57 2.56 -14.08
N LYS A 66 1.59 1.27 -14.44
CA LYS A 66 0.38 0.52 -14.82
C LYS A 66 -0.55 0.34 -13.61
N LEU A 67 0.02 -0.01 -12.46
CA LEU A 67 -0.72 -0.13 -11.20
C LEU A 67 -1.39 1.21 -10.82
N ARG A 68 -0.64 2.32 -10.88
CA ARG A 68 -1.15 3.67 -10.57
C ARG A 68 -2.28 4.12 -11.50
N SER A 69 -2.23 3.74 -12.78
CA SER A 69 -3.32 4.03 -13.71
C SER A 69 -4.60 3.28 -13.32
N ARG A 70 -4.48 1.98 -13.06
CA ARG A 70 -5.61 1.10 -12.74
C ARG A 70 -6.21 1.35 -11.37
N VAL A 71 -5.40 1.71 -10.37
CA VAL A 71 -5.92 1.93 -9.02
C VAL A 71 -6.90 3.10 -8.95
N ASN A 72 -6.84 4.05 -9.89
CA ASN A 72 -7.77 5.19 -9.89
C ASN A 72 -9.21 4.81 -10.26
N THR A 73 -9.43 3.62 -10.83
CA THR A 73 -10.74 3.16 -11.32
C THR A 73 -11.41 2.14 -10.40
N ILE A 74 -10.77 1.70 -9.32
CA ILE A 74 -11.32 0.68 -8.41
C ILE A 74 -12.46 1.26 -7.56
N GLU A 75 -13.48 0.47 -7.26
CA GLU A 75 -14.67 0.94 -6.52
C GLU A 75 -14.95 0.13 -5.26
N SER A 76 -14.35 -1.06 -5.13
CA SER A 76 -14.53 -1.97 -3.99
C SER A 76 -13.22 -2.50 -3.41
N LEU A 77 -13.30 -3.12 -2.22
CA LEU A 77 -12.17 -3.88 -1.66
C LEU A 77 -11.79 -5.07 -2.53
N GLN A 78 -12.77 -5.68 -3.19
CA GLN A 78 -12.56 -6.79 -4.12
C GLN A 78 -11.70 -6.35 -5.31
N ASP A 79 -12.02 -5.19 -5.92
CA ASP A 79 -11.25 -4.63 -7.03
C ASP A 79 -9.80 -4.36 -6.62
N LEU A 80 -9.60 -3.79 -5.42
CA LEU A 80 -8.26 -3.56 -4.88
C LEU A 80 -7.49 -4.86 -4.72
N THR A 81 -8.15 -5.89 -4.18
CA THR A 81 -7.55 -7.20 -3.95
C THR A 81 -7.12 -7.83 -5.27
N GLN A 82 -8.02 -7.87 -6.26
CA GLN A 82 -7.72 -8.41 -7.58
C GLN A 82 -6.59 -7.63 -8.27
N LEU A 83 -6.62 -6.30 -8.21
CA LEU A 83 -5.57 -5.47 -8.79
C LEU A 83 -4.18 -5.78 -8.22
N LEU A 84 -4.10 -6.10 -6.93
CA LEU A 84 -2.83 -6.44 -6.25
C LEU A 84 -2.41 -7.90 -6.45
N GLU A 85 -3.34 -8.82 -6.76
CA GLU A 85 -3.00 -10.22 -7.13
C GLU A 85 -2.43 -10.32 -8.55
N GLU A 86 -2.86 -9.43 -9.45
CA GLU A 86 -2.37 -9.37 -10.83
C GLU A 86 -0.99 -8.70 -10.98
N TYR A 87 -0.42 -8.20 -9.89
CA TYR A 87 0.89 -7.55 -9.84
C TYR A 87 1.95 -8.52 -9.36
#